data_AF-A0AAX0TL44-F1
#
_entry.id   AF-A0AAX0TL44-F1
#
_cell.length_a   1.000
_cell.length_b   1.000
_cell.length_c   1.000
_cell.angle_alpha   90.00
_cell.angle_beta   90.00
_cell.angle_gamma   90.00
#
_symmetry.space_group_name_H-M   'P 1'
#
loop_
_entity.id
_entity.type
_entity.pdbx_description
1 polymer ?
#
loop_
_entity_poly.entity_id
_entity_poly.type
_entity_poly.pdbx_seq_one_letter_code
_entity_poly.pdbx_strand_id
1 'polypeptide(L)'
;NPNTVLTFARTTGATDFTRQMAAVAFASVARQDAENARLMIPSLAQAQQLNEDQIQELRDIVAWRLMGNDVTDEQAKWRDDAIMRSQSTSLIERRVRMALGTGDRRGLNTWLARLPMEAKEKDEWRYWQADLLLERGREAEAKEILHQLMQQRGFYPMVAAQRIGEEYELKIDKAPQNVDSALTQGPEMARVRELMYWNLDNTARSEWANLVKSKSKTEQAQLARYAFNNQWWDLSVQATIAGKLWDHLEERFP
;
A
#
# COMPACT_ATOMS: atom_id res chain seq x y z
N ASN A 1 23.11 13.07 15.50
CA ASN A 1 23.25 13.64 16.85
C ASN A 1 22.23 14.78 16.97
N PRO A 2 21.27 14.72 17.90
CA PRO A 2 20.22 15.74 18.02
C PRO A 2 20.76 17.17 18.19
N ASN A 3 21.87 17.32 18.91
CA ASN A 3 22.49 18.63 19.13
C ASN A 3 22.98 19.27 17.83
N THR A 4 23.37 18.48 16.82
CA THR A 4 23.83 19.04 15.54
C THR A 4 22.67 19.63 14.72
N VAL A 5 21.45 19.12 14.87
CA VAL A 5 20.27 19.62 14.15
C VAL A 5 19.88 20.99 14.67
N LEU A 6 19.78 21.15 16.00
CA LEU A 6 19.42 22.43 16.60
C LEU A 6 20.53 23.47 16.44
N THR A 7 21.80 23.07 16.55
CA THR A 7 22.93 23.97 16.26
C THR A 7 22.87 24.43 14.81
N PHE A 8 22.74 23.52 13.85
CA PHE A 8 22.60 23.86 12.43
C PHE A 8 21.45 24.85 12.18
N ALA A 9 20.27 24.57 12.74
CA ALA A 9 19.08 25.39 12.62
C ALA A 9 19.23 26.79 13.25
N ARG A 10 20.09 26.97 14.26
CA ARG A 10 20.36 28.28 14.86
C ARG A 10 21.46 29.06 14.15
N THR A 11 22.42 28.37 13.54
CA THR A 11 23.58 29.00 12.88
C THR A 11 23.34 29.31 11.40
N THR A 12 22.27 28.76 10.80
CA THR A 12 21.94 28.98 9.39
C THR A 12 20.67 29.81 9.25
N GLY A 13 20.65 30.72 8.27
CA GLY A 13 19.48 31.56 8.01
C GLY A 13 18.26 30.73 7.59
N ALA A 14 17.06 31.17 7.94
CA ALA A 14 15.81 30.49 7.62
C ALA A 14 15.44 30.63 6.13
N THR A 15 15.86 29.64 5.34
CA THR A 15 15.52 29.50 3.92
C THR A 15 14.77 28.20 3.70
N ASP A 16 14.09 28.04 2.56
CA ASP A 16 13.38 26.79 2.28
C ASP A 16 14.33 25.59 2.21
N PHE A 17 15.54 25.79 1.70
CA PHE A 17 16.58 24.76 1.66
C PHE A 17 17.02 24.34 3.08
N THR A 18 17.32 25.28 3.97
CA THR A 18 17.77 24.95 5.33
C THR A 18 16.67 24.31 6.16
N ARG A 19 15.42 24.72 5.96
CA ARG A 19 14.23 24.08 6.58
C ARG A 19 14.09 22.62 6.16
N GLN A 20 14.20 22.33 4.86
CA GLN A 20 14.16 20.95 4.36
C GLN A 20 15.31 20.09 4.91
N MET A 21 16.53 20.62 4.93
CA MET A 21 17.68 19.90 5.51
C MET A 21 17.48 19.62 7.00
N ALA A 22 16.95 20.60 7.75
CA ALA A 22 16.64 20.43 9.16
C ALA A 22 15.55 19.37 9.40
N ALA A 23 14.50 19.32 8.56
CA ALA A 23 13.44 18.31 8.65
C ALA A 23 13.96 16.88 8.39
N VAL A 24 14.81 16.68 7.37
CA VAL A 24 15.43 15.37 7.09
C VAL A 24 16.33 14.92 8.24
N ALA A 25 17.14 15.83 8.79
CA ALA A 25 17.99 15.53 9.93
C ALA A 25 17.15 15.25 11.21
N PHE A 26 16.06 15.99 11.39
CA PHE A 26 15.10 15.79 12.47
C PHE A 26 14.40 14.42 12.39
N ALA A 27 14.03 13.95 11.20
CA ALA A 27 13.48 12.60 11.02
C ALA A 27 14.46 11.50 11.48
N SER A 28 15.76 11.71 11.24
CA SER A 28 16.81 10.80 11.73
C SER A 28 16.92 10.82 13.26
N VAL A 29 16.76 12.00 13.89
CA VAL A 29 16.71 12.14 15.35
C VAL A 29 15.49 11.42 15.93
N ALA A 30 14.30 11.68 15.39
CA ALA A 30 13.07 11.00 15.82
C ALA A 30 13.16 9.48 15.69
N ARG A 31 13.92 8.98 14.70
CA ARG A 31 14.16 7.55 14.56
C ARG A 31 14.95 6.95 15.73
N GLN A 32 15.91 7.70 16.25
CA GLN A 32 16.80 7.28 17.34
C GLN A 32 16.14 7.49 18.71
N ASP A 33 15.51 8.64 18.92
CA ASP A 33 14.87 9.02 20.17
C ASP A 33 13.64 9.90 19.86
N ALA A 34 12.46 9.28 19.95
CA ALA A 34 11.20 9.94 19.65
C ALA A 34 10.86 11.04 20.67
N GLU A 35 11.24 10.86 21.94
CA GLU A 35 10.94 11.82 23.00
C GLU A 35 11.81 13.06 22.87
N ASN A 36 13.10 12.87 22.60
CA ASN A 36 13.99 13.99 22.32
C ASN A 36 13.52 14.81 21.10
N ALA A 37 13.09 14.14 20.03
CA ALA A 37 12.53 14.82 18.86
C ALA A 37 11.24 15.59 19.20
N ARG A 38 10.33 14.97 19.96
CA ARG A 38 9.07 15.61 20.43
C ARG A 38 9.34 16.92 21.15
N LEU A 39 10.28 16.90 22.10
CA LEU A 39 10.67 18.07 22.91
C LEU A 39 11.44 19.13 22.10
N MET A 40 12.06 18.75 20.98
CA MET A 40 12.83 19.66 20.12
C MET A 40 11.96 20.53 19.21
N ILE A 41 10.74 20.09 18.87
CA ILE A 41 9.86 20.77 17.89
C ILE A 41 9.72 22.29 18.17
N PRO A 42 9.41 22.77 19.40
CA PRO A 42 9.25 24.20 19.64
C PRO A 42 10.52 25.00 19.37
N SER A 43 11.68 24.46 19.74
CA SER A 43 12.98 25.12 19.53
C SER A 43 13.35 25.18 18.04
N LEU A 44 13.05 24.12 17.30
CA LEU A 44 13.31 24.06 15.86
C LEU A 44 12.39 25.00 15.07
N ALA A 45 11.10 25.02 15.45
CA ALA A 45 10.11 25.93 14.88
C ALA A 45 10.51 27.40 15.07
N GLN A 46 10.97 27.76 16.27
CA GLN A 46 11.46 29.11 16.55
C GLN A 46 12.74 29.44 15.76
N ALA A 47 13.71 28.53 15.72
CA ALA A 47 15.02 28.77 15.12
C ALA A 47 14.95 29.00 13.60
N GLN A 48 14.04 28.30 12.90
CA GLN A 48 13.88 28.39 11.43
C GLN A 48 12.61 29.12 10.99
N GLN A 49 11.90 29.76 11.94
CA GLN A 49 10.63 30.46 11.74
C GLN A 49 9.66 29.63 10.87
N LEU A 50 9.43 28.39 11.31
CA LEU A 50 8.61 27.43 10.57
C LEU A 50 7.15 27.86 10.56
N ASN A 51 6.47 27.63 9.43
CA ASN A 51 5.03 27.81 9.33
C ASN A 51 4.27 26.59 9.90
N GLU A 52 2.94 26.68 9.99
CA GLU A 52 2.12 25.61 10.58
C GLU A 52 2.25 24.26 9.84
N ASP A 53 2.34 24.28 8.51
CA ASP A 53 2.49 23.05 7.71
C ASP A 53 3.83 22.37 7.99
N GLN A 54 4.91 23.15 8.09
CA GLN A 54 6.25 22.66 8.44
C GLN A 54 6.29 22.13 9.88
N ILE A 55 5.61 22.79 10.83
CA ILE A 55 5.50 22.28 12.20
C ILE A 55 4.70 20.97 12.22
N GLN A 56 3.62 20.88 11.44
CA GLN A 56 2.83 19.66 11.33
C GLN A 56 3.62 18.51 10.71
N GLU A 57 4.49 18.77 9.73
CA GLU A 57 5.41 17.76 9.19
C GLU A 57 6.33 17.18 10.29
N LEU A 58 6.90 18.03 11.15
CA LEU A 58 7.71 17.57 12.29
C LEU A 58 6.87 16.76 13.29
N ARG A 59 5.62 17.17 13.54
CA ARG A 59 4.69 16.42 14.40
C ARG A 59 4.39 15.04 13.84
N ASP A 60 4.11 14.95 12.54
CA ASP A 60 3.82 13.70 11.83
C ASP A 60 5.03 12.74 11.90
N ILE A 61 6.24 13.27 11.71
CA ILE A 61 7.50 12.52 11.86
C ILE A 61 7.60 11.86 13.24
N VAL A 62 7.35 12.60 14.32
CA VAL A 62 7.41 12.05 15.69
C VAL A 62 6.25 11.10 15.95
N ALA A 63 5.04 11.42 15.49
CA ALA A 63 3.86 10.57 15.65
C ALA A 63 4.07 9.17 15.04
N TRP A 64 4.76 9.08 13.89
CA TRP A 64 5.17 7.80 13.29
C TRP A 64 6.06 6.94 14.19
N ARG A 65 6.82 7.57 15.09
CA ARG A 65 7.73 6.89 16.01
C ARG A 65 7.06 6.45 17.31
N LEU A 66 5.93 7.07 17.65
CA LEU A 66 5.11 6.76 18.82
C LEU A 66 4.02 5.71 18.53
N MET A 67 4.32 4.78 17.61
CA MET A 67 3.40 3.70 17.21
C MET A 67 3.66 2.36 17.93
N GLY A 68 4.64 2.32 18.86
CA GLY A 68 5.03 1.15 19.63
C GLY A 68 4.16 0.91 20.86
N ASN A 69 4.46 -0.19 21.56
CA ASN A 69 3.72 -0.63 22.76
C ASN A 69 4.31 -0.04 24.06
N ASP A 70 5.47 0.60 23.96
CA ASP A 70 6.27 1.22 25.03
C ASP A 70 5.93 2.70 25.27
N VAL A 71 4.94 3.22 24.55
CA VAL A 71 4.52 4.62 24.58
C VAL A 71 3.77 4.94 25.88
N THR A 72 4.19 5.99 26.58
CA THR A 72 3.50 6.48 27.79
C THR A 72 2.17 7.15 27.48
N ASP A 73 1.30 7.32 28.48
CA ASP A 73 0.01 8.01 28.31
C ASP A 73 0.16 9.46 27.81
N GLU A 74 1.19 10.18 28.28
CA GLU A 74 1.49 11.54 27.82
C GLU A 74 1.86 11.55 26.33
N GLN A 75 2.75 10.64 25.93
CA GLN A 75 3.17 10.51 24.54
C GLN A 75 2.02 10.04 23.64
N ALA A 76 1.16 9.14 24.10
CA ALA A 76 -0.01 8.68 23.36
C ALA A 76 -1.00 9.82 23.13
N LYS A 77 -1.27 10.65 24.16
CA LYS A 77 -2.12 11.83 24.05
C LYS A 77 -1.53 12.87 23.09
N TRP A 78 -0.22 13.11 23.19
CA TRP A 78 0.49 14.02 22.27
C TRP A 78 0.43 13.53 20.82
N ARG A 79 0.69 12.24 20.60
CA ARG A 79 0.62 11.60 19.27
C ARG A 79 -0.78 11.74 18.69
N ASP A 80 -1.81 11.43 19.46
CA ASP A 80 -3.18 11.47 18.96
C ASP A 80 -3.62 12.92 18.63
N ASP A 81 -3.21 13.93 19.42
CA ASP A 81 -3.41 15.35 19.07
C ASP A 81 -2.68 15.74 17.77
N ALA A 82 -1.43 15.29 17.59
CA ALA A 82 -0.68 15.51 16.35
C ALA A 82 -1.39 14.90 15.14
N ILE A 83 -1.85 13.65 15.24
CA ILE A 83 -2.54 12.94 14.13
C ILE A 83 -3.91 13.58 13.84
N MET A 84 -4.62 14.09 14.84
CA MET A 84 -5.91 14.77 14.63
C MET A 84 -5.79 16.00 13.72
N ARG A 85 -4.63 16.66 13.72
CA ARG A 85 -4.31 17.84 12.90
C ARG A 85 -3.62 17.49 11.58
N SER A 86 -3.16 16.24 11.43
CA SER A 86 -2.43 15.78 10.25
C SER A 86 -3.32 15.69 9.02
N GLN A 87 -2.73 15.93 7.85
CA GLN A 87 -3.30 15.64 6.53
C GLN A 87 -2.72 14.36 5.92
N SER A 88 -1.85 13.65 6.64
CA SER A 88 -1.19 12.44 6.16
C SER A 88 -2.10 11.23 6.25
N THR A 89 -2.68 10.83 5.11
CA THR A 89 -3.52 9.64 5.00
C THR A 89 -2.82 8.40 5.56
N SER A 90 -1.56 8.17 5.21
CA SER A 90 -0.81 6.99 5.65
C SER A 90 -0.59 6.95 7.17
N LEU A 91 -0.42 8.12 7.81
CA LEU A 91 -0.30 8.22 9.26
C LEU A 91 -1.63 7.91 9.96
N ILE A 92 -2.74 8.45 9.45
CA ILE A 92 -4.07 8.15 9.98
C ILE A 92 -4.38 6.67 9.80
N GLU A 93 -4.13 6.09 8.63
CA GLU A 93 -4.26 4.65 8.39
C GLU A 93 -3.41 3.81 9.34
N ARG A 94 -2.18 4.23 9.65
CA ARG A 94 -1.34 3.54 10.65
C ARG A 94 -1.97 3.56 12.04
N ARG A 95 -2.62 4.67 12.41
CA ARG A 95 -3.35 4.81 13.68
C ARG A 95 -4.65 4.01 13.72
N VAL A 96 -5.34 3.87 12.59
CA VAL A 96 -6.46 2.91 12.44
C VAL A 96 -5.96 1.49 12.65
N ARG A 97 -4.85 1.09 12.00
CA ARG A 97 -4.26 -0.25 12.20
C ARG A 97 -3.82 -0.51 13.63
N MET A 98 -3.37 0.53 14.35
CA MET A 98 -3.10 0.40 15.80
C MET A 98 -4.37 0.06 16.57
N ALA A 99 -5.49 0.75 16.32
CA ALA A 99 -6.76 0.45 16.98
C ALA A 99 -7.25 -0.98 16.67
N LEU A 100 -7.06 -1.43 15.43
CA LEU A 100 -7.34 -2.82 15.03
C LEU A 100 -6.46 -3.82 15.80
N GLY A 101 -5.15 -3.56 15.88
CA GLY A 101 -4.19 -4.45 16.55
C GLY A 101 -4.41 -4.59 18.06
N THR A 102 -5.06 -3.62 18.70
CA THR A 102 -5.35 -3.63 20.15
C THR A 102 -6.82 -3.94 20.46
N GLY A 103 -7.67 -4.15 19.46
CA GLY A 103 -9.11 -4.35 19.66
C GLY A 103 -9.85 -3.10 20.17
N ASP A 104 -9.27 -1.90 20.01
CA ASP A 104 -9.87 -0.63 20.45
C ASP A 104 -11.02 -0.22 19.51
N ARG A 105 -12.24 -0.66 19.83
CA ARG A 105 -13.46 -0.37 19.05
C ARG A 105 -13.77 1.13 18.96
N ARG A 106 -13.56 1.87 20.06
CA ARG A 106 -13.80 3.31 20.08
C ARG A 106 -12.78 4.04 19.21
N GLY A 107 -11.51 3.67 19.32
CA GLY A 107 -10.44 4.18 18.47
C GLY A 107 -10.66 3.85 17.00
N LEU A 108 -11.05 2.62 16.67
CA LEU A 108 -11.34 2.23 15.29
C LEU A 108 -12.39 3.17 14.68
N ASN A 109 -13.51 3.37 15.35
CA ASN A 109 -14.54 4.29 14.87
C ASN A 109 -14.03 5.73 14.72
N THR A 110 -13.28 6.25 15.70
CA THR A 110 -12.76 7.62 15.65
C THR A 110 -11.81 7.80 14.48
N TRP A 111 -10.80 6.94 14.34
CA TRP A 111 -9.74 7.12 13.36
C TRP A 111 -10.18 6.77 11.94
N LEU A 112 -11.08 5.80 11.78
CA LEU A 112 -11.67 5.49 10.46
C LEU A 112 -12.48 6.68 9.96
N ALA A 113 -13.22 7.37 10.83
CA ALA A 113 -13.96 8.58 10.46
C ALA A 113 -13.02 9.74 10.01
N ARG A 114 -11.78 9.78 10.51
CA ARG A 114 -10.76 10.79 10.12
C ARG A 114 -10.09 10.54 8.78
N LEU A 115 -10.21 9.34 8.20
CA LEU A 115 -9.68 9.09 6.87
C LEU A 115 -10.34 10.02 5.84
N PRO A 116 -9.56 10.55 4.87
CA PRO A 116 -10.13 11.28 3.75
C PRO A 116 -11.01 10.36 2.90
N MET A 117 -11.90 10.94 2.10
CA MET A 117 -12.91 10.20 1.34
C MET A 117 -12.27 9.19 0.39
N GLU A 118 -11.19 9.58 -0.30
CA GLU A 118 -10.46 8.74 -1.24
C GLU A 118 -9.83 7.52 -0.56
N ALA A 119 -9.42 7.66 0.69
CA ALA A 119 -8.90 6.53 1.45
C ALA A 119 -10.03 5.59 1.85
N LYS A 120 -11.20 6.10 2.27
CA LYS A 120 -12.35 5.28 2.69
C LYS A 120 -12.86 4.34 1.60
N GLU A 121 -12.56 4.60 0.32
CA GLU A 121 -12.91 3.73 -0.80
C GLU A 121 -12.06 2.45 -0.89
N LYS A 122 -10.93 2.37 -0.18
CA LYS A 122 -10.10 1.15 -0.15
C LYS A 122 -10.85 -0.01 0.51
N ASP A 123 -10.63 -1.22 -0.02
CA ASP A 123 -11.32 -2.42 0.45
C ASP A 123 -11.20 -2.63 1.96
N GLU A 124 -10.02 -2.42 2.54
CA GLU A 124 -9.79 -2.56 3.99
C GLU A 124 -10.73 -1.67 4.80
N TRP A 125 -10.90 -0.41 4.40
CA TRP A 125 -11.65 0.57 5.18
C TRP A 125 -13.15 0.43 4.96
N ARG A 126 -13.57 0.00 3.78
CA ARG A 126 -14.96 -0.42 3.51
C ARG A 126 -15.34 -1.61 4.39
N TYR A 127 -14.48 -2.63 4.45
CA TYR A 127 -14.73 -3.80 5.32
C TYR A 127 -14.81 -3.42 6.80
N TRP A 128 -13.86 -2.64 7.32
CA TRP A 128 -13.87 -2.23 8.73
C TRP A 128 -15.00 -1.26 9.07
N GLN A 129 -15.47 -0.47 8.10
CA GLN A 129 -16.69 0.32 8.25
C GLN A 129 -17.91 -0.60 8.38
N ALA A 130 -18.04 -1.62 7.53
CA ALA A 130 -19.11 -2.61 7.63
C ALA A 130 -19.07 -3.37 8.98
N ASP A 131 -17.87 -3.70 9.47
CA ASP A 131 -17.69 -4.34 10.77
C ASP A 131 -18.21 -3.48 11.94
N LEU A 132 -17.94 -2.17 11.94
CA LEU A 132 -18.51 -1.24 12.92
C LEU A 132 -20.03 -1.09 12.80
N LEU A 133 -20.57 -1.15 11.58
CA LEU A 133 -22.01 -1.05 11.33
C LEU A 133 -22.76 -2.29 11.84
N LEU A 134 -22.19 -3.48 11.66
CA LEU A 134 -22.73 -4.73 12.21
C LEU A 134 -22.81 -4.66 13.75
N GLU A 135 -21.75 -4.21 14.42
CA GLU A 135 -21.75 -4.06 15.89
C GLU A 135 -22.81 -3.07 16.38
N ARG A 136 -23.16 -2.08 15.57
CA ARG A 136 -24.20 -1.08 15.85
C ARG A 136 -25.62 -1.52 15.48
N GLY A 137 -25.80 -2.74 14.98
CA GLY A 137 -27.10 -3.24 14.52
C GLY A 137 -27.58 -2.63 13.20
N ARG A 138 -26.71 -1.93 12.45
CA ARG A 138 -27.03 -1.39 11.11
C ARG A 138 -26.75 -2.45 10.04
N GLU A 139 -27.46 -3.57 10.15
CA GLU A 139 -27.17 -4.78 9.38
C GLU A 139 -27.33 -4.58 7.86
N ALA A 140 -28.41 -3.92 7.42
CA ALA A 140 -28.67 -3.70 5.99
C ALA A 140 -27.56 -2.89 5.30
N GLU A 141 -27.12 -1.80 5.93
CA GLU A 141 -26.05 -0.95 5.38
C GLU A 141 -24.70 -1.68 5.38
N ALA A 142 -24.41 -2.45 6.43
CA ALA A 142 -23.19 -3.26 6.47
C ALA A 142 -23.19 -4.34 5.39
N LYS A 143 -24.29 -5.07 5.22
CA LYS A 143 -24.41 -6.14 4.22
C LYS A 143 -24.30 -5.59 2.80
N GLU A 144 -24.88 -4.42 2.51
CA GLU A 144 -24.69 -3.76 1.20
C GLU A 144 -23.20 -3.53 0.91
N ILE A 145 -22.43 -2.99 1.86
CA ILE A 145 -20.98 -2.79 1.68
C ILE A 145 -20.27 -4.12 1.43
N LEU A 146 -20.62 -5.17 2.17
CA LEU A 146 -20.00 -6.49 2.05
C LEU A 146 -20.35 -7.16 0.71
N HIS A 147 -21.60 -7.08 0.25
CA HIS A 147 -22.03 -7.57 -1.06
C HIS A 147 -21.32 -6.82 -2.21
N GLN A 148 -21.16 -5.50 -2.09
CA GLN A 148 -20.38 -4.71 -3.06
C GLN A 148 -18.89 -5.08 -3.05
N LEU A 149 -18.33 -5.49 -1.92
CA LEU A 149 -16.95 -6.00 -1.86
C LEU A 149 -16.84 -7.37 -2.55
N MET A 150 -17.81 -8.27 -2.35
CA MET A 150 -17.80 -9.62 -2.93
C MET A 150 -17.77 -9.63 -4.45
N GLN A 151 -18.27 -8.59 -5.12
CA GLN A 151 -18.20 -8.44 -6.57
C GLN A 151 -16.78 -8.17 -7.09
N GLN A 152 -15.81 -7.93 -6.20
CA GLN A 152 -14.44 -7.59 -6.55
C GLN A 152 -13.50 -8.77 -6.30
N ARG A 153 -12.26 -8.65 -6.80
CA ARG A 153 -11.21 -9.64 -6.60
C ARG A 153 -10.19 -9.15 -5.59
N GLY A 154 -9.99 -9.91 -4.52
CA GLY A 154 -8.94 -9.63 -3.55
C GLY A 154 -9.17 -10.30 -2.20
N PHE A 155 -8.32 -9.94 -1.24
CA PHE A 155 -8.39 -10.46 0.12
C PHE A 155 -9.69 -10.06 0.84
N TYR A 156 -10.02 -8.77 0.89
CA TYR A 156 -11.21 -8.27 1.58
C TYR A 156 -12.55 -8.69 0.94
N PRO A 157 -12.67 -8.81 -0.39
CA PRO A 157 -13.82 -9.47 -1.03
C PRO A 157 -14.09 -10.89 -0.51
N MET A 158 -13.03 -11.71 -0.35
CA MET A 158 -13.15 -13.07 0.23
C MET A 158 -13.52 -13.03 1.71
N VAL A 159 -12.92 -12.11 2.49
CA VAL A 159 -13.27 -11.91 3.90
C VAL A 159 -14.73 -11.46 4.05
N ALA A 160 -15.23 -10.63 3.14
CA ALA A 160 -16.61 -10.17 3.14
C ALA A 160 -17.60 -11.32 2.94
N ALA A 161 -17.37 -12.18 1.94
CA ALA A 161 -18.17 -13.39 1.71
C ALA A 161 -18.18 -14.30 2.95
N GLN A 162 -17.00 -14.58 3.50
CA GLN A 162 -16.86 -15.39 4.71
C GLN A 162 -17.60 -14.78 5.92
N ARG A 163 -17.58 -13.44 6.06
CA ARG A 163 -18.20 -12.74 7.18
C ARG A 163 -19.73 -12.86 7.18
N ILE A 164 -20.36 -12.89 6.02
CA ILE A 164 -21.82 -13.02 5.89
C ILE A 164 -22.29 -14.45 5.65
N GLY A 165 -21.35 -15.41 5.56
CA GLY A 165 -21.66 -16.83 5.38
C GLY A 165 -22.08 -17.20 3.95
N GLU A 166 -21.66 -16.41 2.97
CA GLU A 166 -21.92 -16.68 1.55
C GLU A 166 -20.65 -17.23 0.87
N GLU A 167 -20.84 -18.02 -0.19
CA GLU A 167 -19.73 -18.53 -0.99
C GLU A 167 -19.16 -17.39 -1.86
N TYR A 168 -17.83 -17.30 -1.94
CA TYR A 168 -17.17 -16.31 -2.78
C TYR A 168 -17.08 -16.79 -4.23
N GLU A 169 -17.65 -16.03 -5.15
CA GLU A 169 -17.62 -16.35 -6.58
C GLU A 169 -16.30 -15.90 -7.24
N LEU A 170 -15.52 -16.86 -7.74
CA LEU A 170 -14.31 -16.56 -8.50
C LEU A 170 -14.67 -16.11 -9.93
N LYS A 171 -14.34 -14.86 -10.27
CA LYS A 171 -14.30 -14.41 -11.65
C LYS A 171 -13.04 -14.94 -12.34
N ILE A 172 -13.21 -15.93 -13.21
CA ILE A 172 -12.13 -16.53 -14.01
C ILE A 172 -12.35 -16.20 -15.48
N ASP A 173 -11.64 -15.19 -15.97
CA ASP A 173 -11.58 -14.88 -17.39
C ASP A 173 -10.65 -15.87 -18.09
N LYS A 174 -11.09 -16.40 -19.24
CA LYS A 174 -10.31 -17.39 -20.00
C LYS A 174 -9.51 -16.70 -21.10
N ALA A 175 -8.26 -17.11 -21.24
CA ALA A 175 -7.46 -16.75 -22.41
C ALA A 175 -8.08 -17.35 -23.69
N PRO A 176 -7.82 -16.76 -24.88
CA PRO A 176 -8.23 -17.34 -26.15
C PRO A 176 -7.68 -18.77 -26.31
N GLN A 177 -8.54 -19.70 -26.76
CA GLN A 177 -8.18 -21.10 -26.97
C GLN A 177 -7.07 -21.26 -28.03
N ASN A 178 -7.06 -20.39 -29.04
CA ASN A 178 -6.06 -20.39 -30.09
C ASN A 178 -5.02 -19.30 -29.79
N VAL A 179 -3.78 -19.72 -29.55
CA VAL A 179 -2.62 -18.84 -29.54
C VAL A 179 -2.21 -18.60 -30.99
N ASP A 180 -2.17 -17.34 -31.41
CA ASP A 180 -1.75 -16.99 -32.76
C ASP A 180 -0.31 -17.49 -33.04
N SER A 181 -0.14 -18.18 -34.16
CA SER A 181 1.16 -18.69 -34.60
C SER A 181 2.14 -17.55 -34.86
N ALA A 182 1.69 -16.37 -35.29
CA ALA A 182 2.56 -15.22 -35.53
C ALA A 182 3.26 -14.75 -34.24
N LEU A 183 2.62 -14.89 -33.08
CA LEU A 183 3.18 -14.53 -31.77
C LEU A 183 4.20 -15.56 -31.26
N THR A 184 4.11 -16.80 -31.74
CA THR A 184 4.86 -17.95 -31.20
C THR A 184 5.92 -18.50 -32.16
N GLN A 185 5.92 -18.07 -33.42
CA GLN A 185 6.87 -18.53 -34.45
C GLN A 185 7.95 -17.48 -34.78
N GLY A 186 7.90 -16.29 -34.18
CA GLY A 186 8.91 -15.26 -34.38
C GLY A 186 10.27 -15.60 -33.74
N PRO A 187 11.35 -14.91 -34.16
CA PRO A 187 12.70 -15.16 -33.65
C PRO A 187 12.85 -14.85 -32.14
N GLU A 188 12.05 -13.91 -31.60
CA GLU A 188 11.99 -13.64 -30.15
C GLU A 188 11.52 -14.87 -29.36
N MET A 189 10.44 -15.52 -29.81
CA MET A 189 9.94 -16.74 -29.16
C MET A 189 10.93 -17.89 -29.27
N ALA A 190 11.59 -18.03 -30.42
CA ALA A 190 12.63 -19.05 -30.60
C ALA A 190 13.78 -18.87 -29.59
N ARG A 191 14.22 -17.64 -29.34
CA ARG A 191 15.24 -17.35 -28.30
C ARG A 191 14.72 -17.70 -26.91
N VAL A 192 13.50 -17.30 -26.56
CA VAL A 192 12.88 -17.64 -25.27
C VAL A 192 12.85 -19.16 -25.08
N ARG A 193 12.43 -19.92 -26.11
CA ARG A 193 12.35 -21.39 -26.05
C ARG A 193 13.71 -22.02 -25.73
N GLU A 194 14.78 -21.59 -26.39
CA GLU A 194 16.14 -22.08 -26.11
C GLU A 194 16.59 -21.71 -24.70
N LEU A 195 16.33 -20.48 -24.25
CA LEU A 195 16.70 -20.04 -22.91
C LEU A 195 15.97 -20.83 -21.82
N MET A 196 14.68 -21.13 -22.01
CA MET A 196 13.91 -21.98 -21.10
C MET A 196 14.41 -23.43 -21.13
N TYR A 197 14.80 -23.97 -22.29
CA TYR A 197 15.38 -25.31 -22.39
C TYR A 197 16.67 -25.47 -21.56
N TRP A 198 17.48 -24.41 -21.48
CA TRP A 198 18.73 -24.40 -20.71
C TRP A 198 18.58 -23.96 -19.25
N ASN A 199 17.35 -23.75 -18.75
CA ASN A 199 17.07 -23.22 -17.40
C ASN A 199 17.78 -21.86 -17.15
N LEU A 200 17.77 -20.99 -18.16
CA LEU A 200 18.30 -19.62 -18.07
C LEU A 200 17.16 -18.61 -17.82
N ASP A 201 16.37 -18.87 -16.78
CA ASP A 201 15.10 -18.18 -16.48
C ASP A 201 15.25 -16.66 -16.43
N ASN A 202 16.29 -16.13 -15.80
CA ASN A 202 16.52 -14.67 -15.72
C ASN A 202 16.73 -14.02 -17.10
N THR A 203 17.42 -14.73 -18.00
CA THR A 203 17.67 -14.26 -19.37
C THR A 203 16.39 -14.41 -20.20
N ALA A 204 15.70 -15.54 -20.07
CA ALA A 204 14.40 -15.77 -20.72
C ALA A 204 13.37 -14.70 -20.32
N ARG A 205 13.31 -14.35 -19.03
CA ARG A 205 12.45 -13.31 -18.46
C ARG A 205 12.66 -11.94 -19.10
N SER A 206 13.91 -11.61 -19.45
CA SER A 206 14.27 -10.35 -20.10
C SER A 206 13.81 -10.31 -21.55
N GLU A 207 14.03 -11.39 -22.31
CA GLU A 207 13.52 -11.53 -23.68
C GLU A 207 11.99 -11.55 -23.70
N TRP A 208 11.37 -12.29 -22.78
CA TRP A 208 9.93 -12.36 -22.62
C TRP A 208 9.31 -11.00 -22.29
N ALA A 209 9.93 -10.22 -21.39
CA ALA A 209 9.47 -8.87 -21.05
C ALA A 209 9.36 -7.97 -22.28
N ASN A 210 10.34 -8.04 -23.19
CA ASN A 210 10.33 -7.26 -24.42
C ASN A 210 9.23 -7.74 -25.38
N LEU A 211 9.08 -9.07 -25.51
CA LEU A 211 8.07 -9.67 -26.36
C LEU A 211 6.65 -9.26 -25.94
N VAL A 212 6.32 -9.30 -24.64
CA VAL A 212 4.97 -9.00 -24.12
C VAL A 212 4.64 -7.50 -24.03
N LYS A 213 5.64 -6.64 -23.82
CA LYS A 213 5.43 -5.21 -23.50
C LYS A 213 4.76 -4.42 -24.63
N SER A 214 5.02 -4.80 -25.88
CA SER A 214 4.53 -4.09 -27.08
C SER A 214 3.22 -4.65 -27.64
N LYS A 215 2.63 -5.65 -26.98
CA LYS A 215 1.47 -6.39 -27.49
C LYS A 215 0.15 -5.88 -26.90
N SER A 216 -0.93 -6.11 -27.62
CA SER A 216 -2.29 -5.87 -27.14
C SER A 216 -2.64 -6.82 -25.98
N LYS A 217 -3.68 -6.49 -25.19
CA LYS A 217 -4.14 -7.36 -24.10
C LYS A 217 -4.50 -8.77 -24.55
N THR A 218 -5.11 -8.91 -25.74
CA THR A 218 -5.48 -10.22 -26.30
C THR A 218 -4.23 -11.05 -26.59
N GLU A 219 -3.23 -10.45 -27.23
CA GLU A 219 -1.96 -11.11 -27.53
C GLU A 219 -1.17 -11.43 -26.25
N GLN A 220 -1.22 -10.56 -25.24
CA GLN A 220 -0.64 -10.82 -23.91
C GLN A 220 -1.30 -12.01 -23.22
N ALA A 221 -2.63 -12.16 -23.33
CA ALA A 221 -3.36 -13.31 -22.80
C ALA A 221 -3.02 -14.60 -23.54
N GLN A 222 -2.88 -14.53 -24.87
CA GLN A 222 -2.41 -15.65 -25.69
C GLN A 222 -0.99 -16.07 -25.31
N LEU A 223 -0.07 -15.11 -25.10
CA LEU A 223 1.30 -15.38 -24.64
C LEU A 223 1.32 -15.98 -23.22
N ALA A 224 0.47 -15.49 -22.31
CA ALA A 224 0.32 -16.06 -20.96
C ALA A 224 -0.15 -17.52 -21.03
N ARG A 225 -1.13 -17.82 -21.88
CA ARG A 225 -1.63 -19.19 -22.09
C ARG A 225 -0.60 -20.07 -22.77
N TYR A 226 0.15 -19.54 -23.72
CA TYR A 226 1.24 -20.26 -24.37
C TYR A 226 2.30 -20.69 -23.36
N ALA A 227 2.76 -19.76 -22.51
CA ALA A 227 3.72 -20.05 -21.45
C ALA A 227 3.16 -21.09 -20.45
N PHE A 228 1.90 -20.94 -20.04
CA PHE A 228 1.19 -21.89 -19.17
C PHE A 228 1.18 -23.31 -19.76
N ASN A 229 0.78 -23.44 -21.04
CA ASN A 229 0.72 -24.73 -21.73
C ASN A 229 2.11 -25.40 -21.87
N ASN A 230 3.20 -24.62 -21.86
CA ASN A 230 4.58 -25.11 -21.92
C ASN A 230 5.23 -25.28 -20.54
N GLN A 231 4.47 -25.12 -19.44
CA GLN A 231 4.99 -25.18 -18.06
C GLN A 231 6.03 -24.11 -17.71
N TRP A 232 6.01 -22.97 -18.43
CA TRP A 232 6.84 -21.80 -18.14
C TRP A 232 6.09 -20.87 -17.19
N TRP A 233 5.92 -21.34 -15.94
CA TRP A 233 5.03 -20.75 -14.95
C TRP A 233 5.34 -19.27 -14.65
N ASP A 234 6.61 -18.94 -14.53
CA ASP A 234 7.08 -17.59 -14.27
C ASP A 234 6.79 -16.61 -15.43
N LEU A 235 6.91 -17.08 -16.68
CA LEU A 235 6.59 -16.33 -17.89
C LEU A 235 5.08 -16.15 -18.06
N SER A 236 4.29 -17.16 -17.69
CA SER A 236 2.82 -17.06 -17.66
C SER A 236 2.37 -15.95 -16.71
N VAL A 237 2.85 -15.97 -15.46
CA VAL A 237 2.58 -14.93 -14.46
C VAL A 237 3.12 -13.56 -14.94
N GLN A 238 4.30 -13.50 -15.54
CA GLN A 238 4.85 -12.24 -16.04
C GLN A 238 3.99 -11.62 -17.15
N ALA A 239 3.45 -12.43 -18.07
CA ALA A 239 2.58 -11.96 -19.14
C ALA A 239 1.25 -11.41 -18.58
N THR A 240 0.65 -12.07 -17.58
CA THR A 240 -0.57 -11.56 -16.93
C THR A 240 -0.34 -10.24 -16.19
N ILE A 241 0.84 -10.06 -15.57
CA ILE A 241 1.24 -8.80 -14.94
C ILE A 241 1.40 -7.69 -15.99
N ALA A 242 2.10 -7.98 -17.10
CA ALA A 242 2.33 -7.01 -18.17
C ALA A 242 1.01 -6.52 -18.80
N GLY A 243 0.06 -7.43 -19.03
CA GLY A 243 -1.24 -7.11 -19.61
C GLY A 243 -2.31 -6.66 -18.64
N LYS A 244 -2.00 -6.61 -17.33
CA LYS A 244 -2.99 -6.33 -16.26
C LYS A 244 -4.19 -7.28 -16.37
N LEU A 245 -3.93 -8.56 -16.66
CA LEU A 245 -4.92 -9.62 -16.87
C LEU A 245 -5.37 -10.22 -15.53
N TRP A 246 -5.86 -9.35 -14.64
CA TRP A 246 -5.98 -9.71 -13.23
C TRP A 246 -7.00 -10.81 -12.91
N ASP A 247 -7.99 -11.01 -13.78
CA ASP A 247 -9.02 -12.05 -13.65
C ASP A 247 -8.69 -13.34 -14.43
N HIS A 248 -7.53 -13.43 -15.10
CA HIS A 248 -7.05 -14.67 -15.72
C HIS A 248 -6.39 -15.57 -14.66
N LEU A 249 -7.19 -16.10 -13.73
CA LEU A 249 -6.68 -16.71 -12.50
C LEU A 249 -5.87 -17.99 -12.76
N GLU A 250 -6.20 -18.76 -13.79
CA GLU A 250 -5.49 -20.00 -14.14
C GLU A 250 -4.02 -19.72 -14.50
N GLU A 251 -3.76 -18.71 -15.34
CA GLU A 251 -2.40 -18.31 -15.73
C GLU A 251 -1.66 -17.51 -14.63
N ARG A 252 -2.40 -16.91 -13.69
CA ARG A 252 -1.82 -16.16 -12.57
C ARG A 252 -1.39 -17.05 -11.40
N PHE A 253 -2.02 -18.20 -11.26
CA PHE A 253 -1.78 -19.16 -10.18
C PHE A 253 -1.59 -20.59 -10.75
N PRO A 254 -0.57 -20.80 -11.61
CA PRO A 254 -0.25 -22.11 -12.18
C PRO A 254 0.27 -23.13 -11.18
#